data_AF-A0A420MH64-F1
#
_entry.id   AF-A0A420MH64-F1
#
_cell.length_a   1.000
_cell.length_b   1.000
_cell.length_c   1.000
_cell.angle_alpha   90.00
_cell.angle_beta   90.00
_cell.angle_gamma   90.00
#
_symmetry.space_group_name_H-M   'P 1'
#
loop_
_entity.id
_entity.type
_entity.pdbx_description
1 polymer ?
#
loop_
_entity_poly.entity_id
_entity_poly.type
_entity_poly.pdbx_seq_one_letter_code
_entity_poly.pdbx_strand_id
1 'polypeptide(L)'
;MLLYMQLFAVVAAFMCTLTETFAMSLRPSSCVGNITSFPSCDSLGGILKKCNLVTGKQESIDCFCTQEVLDAYVGCEGEFRQCALSDSFDSDFETEIANWQDACGPYLPKDITTASIAEPTRTLDQDTCQTIAESCYQLSKATDACSSSYTKPVDYTSCRCESSMISLASVCEIDGSLSCLGKTPITSRIWEFQNCAAVTAFTSALVVSAKSV
;
A
#
# COMPACT_ATOMS: atom_id res chain seq x y z
N MET A 1 6.49 -48.20 -16.02
CA MET A 1 6.17 -47.11 -16.98
C MET A 1 5.00 -46.25 -16.53
N LEU A 2 3.86 -46.82 -16.08
CA LEU A 2 2.69 -46.05 -15.62
C LEU A 2 2.93 -45.21 -14.34
N LEU A 3 3.70 -45.72 -13.38
CA LEU A 3 4.09 -45.00 -12.16
C LEU A 3 5.05 -43.81 -12.43
N TYR A 4 5.85 -43.89 -13.49
CA TYR A 4 6.80 -42.82 -13.85
C TYR A 4 6.08 -41.64 -14.51
N MET A 5 5.07 -41.91 -15.35
CA MET A 5 4.25 -40.86 -15.98
C MET A 5 3.33 -40.12 -14.99
N GLN A 6 2.91 -40.77 -13.90
CA GLN A 6 2.12 -40.11 -12.85
C GLN A 6 2.96 -39.12 -12.02
N LEU A 7 4.24 -39.41 -11.77
CA LEU A 7 5.14 -38.47 -11.08
C LEU A 7 5.42 -37.20 -11.91
N PHE A 8 5.55 -37.34 -13.24
CA PHE A 8 5.79 -36.19 -14.13
C PHE A 8 4.58 -35.25 -14.24
N ALA A 9 3.36 -35.79 -14.18
CA ALA A 9 2.14 -34.98 -14.23
C ALA A 9 1.94 -34.12 -12.97
N VAL A 10 2.37 -34.62 -11.80
CA VAL A 10 2.25 -33.88 -10.53
C VAL A 10 3.26 -32.74 -10.45
N VAL A 11 4.50 -32.94 -10.92
CA VAL A 11 5.53 -31.87 -10.93
C VAL A 11 5.21 -30.79 -11.96
N ALA A 12 4.65 -31.15 -13.12
CA ALA A 12 4.19 -30.18 -14.12
C ALA A 12 2.96 -29.39 -13.64
N ALA A 13 2.05 -30.01 -12.88
CA ALA A 13 0.91 -29.32 -12.29
C ALA A 13 1.31 -28.37 -11.13
N PHE A 14 2.36 -28.72 -10.37
CA PHE A 14 2.89 -27.85 -9.31
C PHE A 14 3.62 -26.61 -9.88
N MET A 15 4.37 -26.76 -10.98
CA MET A 15 5.00 -25.61 -11.65
C MET A 15 4.02 -24.74 -12.46
N CYS A 16 2.85 -25.28 -12.84
CA CYS A 16 1.82 -24.55 -13.60
C CYS A 16 0.77 -23.84 -12.72
N THR A 17 0.90 -23.91 -11.38
CA THR A 17 0.00 -23.23 -10.43
C THR A 17 0.61 -21.98 -9.81
N LEU A 18 1.87 -21.65 -10.07
CA LEU A 18 2.50 -20.36 -9.71
C LEU A 18 2.01 -19.19 -10.60
N THR A 19 0.86 -19.34 -11.26
CA THR A 19 0.22 -18.32 -12.12
C THR A 19 -0.87 -17.54 -11.40
N GLU A 20 -0.79 -17.39 -10.08
CA GLU A 20 -1.31 -16.18 -9.45
C GLU A 20 -0.12 -15.26 -9.22
N THR A 21 0.39 -14.70 -10.33
CA THR A 21 1.30 -13.57 -10.25
C THR A 21 0.64 -12.54 -9.36
N PHE A 22 1.27 -12.25 -8.22
CA PHE A 22 1.12 -10.99 -7.49
C PHE A 22 1.42 -9.83 -8.43
N ALA A 23 0.51 -9.57 -9.36
CA ALA A 23 0.42 -8.33 -10.11
C ALA A 23 -0.27 -7.31 -9.20
N MET A 24 0.23 -7.18 -7.98
CA MET A 24 -0.14 -6.07 -7.14
C MET A 24 0.63 -4.88 -7.71
N SER A 25 0.03 -4.22 -8.70
CA SER A 25 0.65 -3.11 -9.41
C SER A 25 0.64 -1.85 -8.54
N LEU A 26 1.34 -1.90 -7.41
CA LEU A 26 1.71 -0.68 -6.70
C LEU A 26 2.68 0.07 -7.60
N ARG A 27 2.27 1.27 -8.01
CA ARG A 27 3.13 2.22 -8.73
C ARG A 27 3.76 3.15 -7.71
N PRO A 28 5.01 3.60 -7.91
CA PRO A 28 5.63 4.53 -6.96
C PRO A 28 4.79 5.79 -6.73
N SER A 29 4.07 6.26 -7.77
CA SER A 29 3.14 7.39 -7.69
C SER A 29 1.93 7.17 -6.76
N SER A 30 1.65 5.92 -6.40
CA SER A 30 0.53 5.50 -5.55
C SER A 30 0.98 5.20 -4.13
N CYS A 31 2.27 5.31 -3.82
CA CYS A 31 2.79 5.07 -2.49
C CYS A 31 2.36 6.15 -1.50
N VAL A 32 2.12 5.71 -0.27
CA VAL A 32 1.99 6.58 0.89
C VAL A 32 3.37 6.96 1.41
N GLY A 33 4.31 6.02 1.39
CA GLY A 33 5.70 6.28 1.71
C GLY A 33 6.49 6.94 0.58
N ASN A 34 7.75 7.25 0.87
CA ASN A 34 8.60 8.09 0.01
C ASN A 34 9.41 7.31 -1.04
N ILE A 35 9.11 6.03 -1.25
CA ILE A 35 9.80 5.22 -2.24
C ILE A 35 9.42 5.66 -3.66
N THR A 36 10.42 5.82 -4.53
CA THR A 36 10.25 6.39 -5.88
C THR A 36 10.45 5.39 -7.02
N SER A 37 10.89 4.17 -6.70
CA SER A 37 11.18 3.10 -7.65
C SER A 37 11.06 1.74 -6.96
N PHE A 38 10.83 0.69 -7.74
CA PHE A 38 10.71 -0.69 -7.27
C PHE A 38 11.74 -1.63 -7.92
N PRO A 39 13.06 -1.37 -7.79
CA PRO A 39 14.08 -2.17 -8.46
C PRO A 39 14.00 -3.67 -8.14
N SER A 40 13.64 -4.07 -6.92
CA SER A 40 13.51 -5.47 -6.55
C SER A 40 12.26 -6.11 -7.15
N CYS A 41 11.11 -5.43 -7.14
CA CYS A 41 9.92 -5.93 -7.84
C CYS A 41 10.09 -5.96 -9.37
N ASP A 42 10.76 -4.96 -9.95
CA ASP A 42 11.08 -4.93 -11.38
C ASP A 42 12.02 -6.09 -11.74
N SER A 43 13.00 -6.38 -10.89
CA SER A 43 13.89 -7.53 -11.02
C SER A 43 13.11 -8.84 -10.95
N LEU A 44 12.26 -9.01 -9.93
CA LEU A 44 11.41 -10.19 -9.76
C LEU A 44 10.53 -10.42 -10.99
N GLY A 45 9.83 -9.38 -11.46
CA GLY A 45 9.00 -9.45 -12.66
C GLY A 45 9.81 -9.84 -13.91
N GLY A 46 11.04 -9.33 -14.04
CA GLY A 46 11.97 -9.69 -15.10
C GLY A 46 12.39 -11.16 -15.06
N ILE A 47 12.75 -11.65 -13.87
CA ILE A 47 13.13 -13.05 -13.61
C ILE A 47 11.95 -13.98 -13.93
N LEU A 48 10.78 -13.73 -13.36
CA LEU A 48 9.59 -14.55 -13.57
C LEU A 48 9.24 -14.62 -15.06
N LYS A 49 9.24 -13.48 -15.76
CA LYS A 49 8.97 -13.44 -17.21
C LYS A 49 10.00 -14.24 -18.01
N LYS A 50 11.29 -14.14 -17.66
CA LYS A 50 12.37 -14.86 -18.33
C LYS A 50 12.28 -16.36 -18.07
N CYS A 51 12.16 -16.77 -16.81
CA CYS A 51 12.19 -18.17 -16.41
C CYS A 51 10.93 -18.94 -16.81
N ASN A 52 9.76 -18.28 -16.88
CA ASN A 52 8.54 -18.90 -17.40
C ASN A 52 8.59 -19.26 -18.89
N LEU A 53 9.57 -18.74 -19.64
CA LEU A 53 9.80 -19.12 -21.05
C LEU A 53 10.73 -20.33 -21.18
N VAL A 54 11.32 -20.81 -20.08
CA VAL A 54 12.23 -21.95 -20.07
C VAL A 54 11.41 -23.24 -20.01
N THR A 55 11.66 -24.15 -20.95
CA THR A 55 10.88 -25.40 -21.11
C THR A 55 11.63 -26.65 -20.62
N GLY A 56 12.93 -26.55 -20.38
CA GLY A 56 13.76 -27.66 -19.89
C GLY A 56 13.76 -27.71 -18.37
N LYS A 57 13.59 -28.91 -17.78
CA LYS A 57 13.44 -29.06 -16.33
C LYS A 57 14.66 -28.53 -15.56
N GLN A 58 15.87 -28.91 -15.99
CA GLN A 58 17.08 -28.49 -15.29
C GLN A 58 17.31 -26.99 -15.49
N GLU A 59 17.07 -26.50 -16.70
CA GLU A 59 17.18 -25.10 -17.04
C GLU A 59 16.18 -24.23 -16.26
N SER A 60 14.97 -24.74 -15.99
CA SER A 60 14.00 -24.06 -15.13
C SER A 60 14.48 -24.02 -13.68
N ILE A 61 15.01 -25.13 -13.15
CA ILE A 61 15.61 -25.17 -11.81
C ILE A 61 16.75 -24.16 -11.72
N ASP A 62 17.68 -24.17 -12.68
CA ASP A 62 18.82 -23.27 -12.71
C ASP A 62 18.40 -21.78 -12.85
N CYS A 63 17.22 -21.51 -13.42
CA CYS A 63 16.68 -20.16 -13.56
C CYS A 63 15.97 -19.68 -12.29
N PHE A 64 15.10 -20.51 -11.69
CA PHE A 64 14.29 -20.13 -10.54
C PHE A 64 15.00 -20.33 -9.21
N CYS A 65 15.86 -21.34 -9.08
CA CYS A 65 16.48 -21.73 -7.80
C CYS A 65 17.82 -21.04 -7.60
N THR A 66 17.77 -19.70 -7.50
CA THR A 66 18.95 -18.87 -7.29
C THR A 66 18.75 -17.90 -6.14
N GLN A 67 19.86 -17.47 -5.53
CA GLN A 67 19.85 -16.39 -4.53
C GLN A 67 19.18 -15.12 -5.07
N GLU A 68 19.38 -14.82 -6.36
CA GLU A 68 18.80 -13.64 -7.03
C GLU A 68 17.27 -13.64 -6.98
N VAL A 69 16.63 -14.82 -7.13
CA VAL A 69 15.17 -14.93 -7.04
C VAL A 69 14.67 -14.69 -5.62
N LEU A 70 15.35 -15.28 -4.62
CA LEU A 70 15.02 -15.06 -3.21
C LEU A 70 15.20 -13.59 -2.81
N ASP A 71 16.32 -12.98 -3.19
CA ASP A 71 16.60 -11.57 -2.92
C ASP A 71 15.58 -10.65 -3.60
N ALA A 72 15.11 -11.01 -4.79
CA ALA A 72 14.08 -10.24 -5.49
C ALA A 72 12.71 -10.33 -4.79
N TYR A 73 12.32 -11.50 -4.26
CA TYR A 73 11.12 -11.63 -3.43
C TYR A 73 11.20 -10.81 -2.15
N VAL A 74 12.25 -11.05 -1.34
CA VAL A 74 12.51 -10.35 -0.07
C VAL A 74 12.64 -8.85 -0.26
N GLY A 75 13.32 -8.44 -1.33
CA GLY A 75 13.49 -7.04 -1.69
C GLY A 75 12.18 -6.40 -2.11
N CYS A 76 11.37 -7.08 -2.92
CA CYS A 76 10.07 -6.56 -3.35
C CYS A 76 9.09 -6.42 -2.18
N GLU A 77 9.09 -7.37 -1.24
CA GLU A 77 8.35 -7.25 0.02
C GLU A 77 8.75 -5.98 0.78
N GLY A 78 10.05 -5.77 0.99
CA GLY A 78 10.55 -4.58 1.67
C GLY A 78 10.14 -3.28 0.96
N GLU A 79 10.14 -3.26 -0.37
CA GLU A 79 9.67 -2.10 -1.13
C GLU A 79 8.15 -1.86 -0.96
N PHE A 80 7.35 -2.91 -0.84
CA PHE A 80 5.93 -2.80 -0.52
C PHE A 80 5.72 -2.25 0.89
N ARG A 81 6.48 -2.70 1.89
CA ARG A 81 6.47 -2.12 3.23
C ARG A 81 6.79 -0.63 3.20
N GLN A 82 7.82 -0.23 2.45
CA GLN A 82 8.15 1.20 2.29
C GLN A 82 7.06 1.99 1.57
N CYS A 83 6.39 1.39 0.60
CA CYS A 83 5.36 2.05 -0.19
C CYS A 83 4.05 2.23 0.60
N ALA A 84 3.58 1.18 1.26
CA ALA A 84 2.34 1.14 2.01
C ALA A 84 2.50 1.65 3.45
N LEU A 85 3.74 1.73 3.95
CA LEU A 85 4.06 2.00 5.35
C LEU A 85 3.38 1.01 6.28
N SER A 86 3.38 -0.26 5.89
CA SER A 86 2.52 -1.30 6.45
C SER A 86 3.04 -2.68 6.05
N ASP A 87 2.79 -3.66 6.93
CA ASP A 87 3.13 -5.08 6.75
C ASP A 87 1.97 -5.87 6.11
N SER A 88 0.97 -5.16 5.59
CA SER A 88 -0.28 -5.73 5.06
C SER A 88 -0.12 -6.66 3.86
N PHE A 89 1.06 -6.66 3.24
CA PHE A 89 1.38 -7.51 2.09
C PHE A 89 2.39 -8.61 2.44
N ASP A 90 2.89 -8.66 3.68
CA ASP A 90 3.94 -9.61 4.06
C ASP A 90 3.49 -11.05 3.87
N SER A 91 2.24 -11.37 4.25
CA SER A 91 1.71 -12.74 4.12
C SER A 91 1.74 -13.28 2.68
N ASP A 92 1.57 -12.38 1.71
CA ASP A 92 1.58 -12.69 0.29
C ASP A 92 3.00 -13.04 -0.18
N PHE A 93 3.97 -12.20 0.17
CA PHE A 93 5.38 -12.45 -0.15
C PHE A 93 5.94 -13.67 0.58
N GLU A 94 5.63 -13.83 1.86
CA GLU A 94 6.09 -14.96 2.67
C GLU A 94 5.53 -16.30 2.17
N THR A 95 4.32 -16.30 1.62
CA THR A 95 3.76 -17.48 0.94
C THR A 95 4.58 -17.85 -0.30
N GLU A 96 4.94 -16.87 -1.13
CA GLU A 96 5.76 -17.13 -2.33
C GLU A 96 7.21 -17.51 -1.98
N ILE A 97 7.79 -16.91 -0.95
CA ILE A 97 9.12 -17.29 -0.44
C ILE A 97 9.09 -18.73 0.06
N ALA A 98 8.05 -19.13 0.81
CA ALA A 98 7.89 -20.51 1.26
C ALA A 98 7.73 -21.49 0.08
N ASN A 99 6.89 -21.15 -0.91
CA ASN A 99 6.73 -21.95 -2.13
C ASN A 99 8.05 -22.10 -2.89
N TRP A 100 8.82 -21.02 -3.00
CA TRP A 100 10.15 -21.06 -3.61
C TRP A 100 11.11 -21.95 -2.82
N GLN A 101 11.14 -21.84 -1.49
CA GLN A 101 11.98 -22.67 -0.63
C GLN A 101 11.64 -24.16 -0.76
N ASP A 102 10.35 -24.51 -0.78
CA ASP A 102 9.89 -25.89 -0.93
C ASP A 102 10.28 -26.48 -2.29
N ALA A 103 10.17 -25.68 -3.36
CA ALA A 103 10.54 -26.11 -4.72
C ALA A 103 12.06 -26.20 -4.92
N CYS A 104 12.80 -25.24 -4.39
CA CYS A 104 14.22 -25.05 -4.69
C CYS A 104 15.16 -25.63 -3.65
N GLY A 105 14.73 -25.81 -2.40
CA GLY A 105 15.54 -26.30 -1.28
C GLY A 105 16.45 -27.50 -1.61
N PRO A 106 15.97 -28.56 -2.30
CA PRO A 106 16.80 -29.69 -2.70
C PRO A 106 17.92 -29.39 -3.72
N TYR A 107 17.82 -28.27 -4.44
CA TYR A 107 18.71 -27.86 -5.54
C TYR A 107 19.60 -26.67 -5.15
N LEU A 108 19.34 -26.03 -4.02
CA LEU A 108 20.06 -24.85 -3.59
C LEU A 108 21.44 -25.20 -3.01
N PRO A 109 22.45 -24.33 -3.23
CA PRO A 109 23.70 -24.36 -2.49
C PRO A 109 23.47 -24.24 -0.98
N LYS A 110 24.40 -24.76 -0.18
CA LYS A 110 24.32 -24.70 1.30
C LYS A 110 24.49 -23.29 1.87
N ASP A 111 24.98 -22.36 1.06
CA ASP A 111 25.35 -20.99 1.42
C ASP A 111 24.31 -19.96 0.98
N ILE A 112 23.09 -20.37 0.62
CA ILE A 112 21.96 -19.44 0.46
C ILE A 112 21.71 -18.70 1.77
N THR A 113 21.64 -17.38 1.69
CA THR A 113 21.37 -16.50 2.84
C THR A 113 20.10 -15.71 2.60
N THR A 114 19.22 -15.62 3.59
CA THR A 114 18.07 -14.71 3.51
C THR A 114 18.54 -13.29 3.81
N ALA A 115 18.36 -12.35 2.88
CA ALA A 115 18.60 -10.94 3.13
C ALA A 115 17.59 -10.40 4.18
N SER A 116 17.97 -9.34 4.89
CA SER A 116 17.05 -8.64 5.79
C SER A 116 16.02 -7.84 4.99
N ILE A 117 14.74 -8.02 5.29
CA ILE A 117 13.64 -7.23 4.71
C ILE A 117 13.75 -5.78 5.20
N ALA A 118 13.47 -4.82 4.32
CA ALA A 118 13.47 -3.41 4.68
C ALA A 118 12.21 -3.06 5.47
N GLU A 119 12.39 -2.60 6.72
CA GLU A 119 11.28 -2.19 7.59
C GLU A 119 10.67 -0.85 7.17
N PRO A 120 9.35 -0.66 7.29
CA PRO A 120 8.71 0.58 6.91
C PRO A 120 9.25 1.75 7.74
N THR A 121 9.49 2.91 7.09
CA THR A 121 10.01 4.12 7.78
C THR A 121 9.10 4.64 8.91
N ARG A 122 7.81 4.29 8.84
CA ARG A 122 6.82 4.39 9.91
C ARG A 122 5.72 3.37 9.62
N THR A 123 4.97 2.96 10.62
CA THR A 123 3.77 2.13 10.43
C THR A 123 2.54 3.03 10.37
N LEU A 124 1.69 2.81 9.38
CA LEU A 124 0.40 3.46 9.23
C LEU A 124 -0.61 2.76 10.13
N ASP A 125 -1.31 3.54 10.95
CA ASP A 125 -2.44 3.03 11.73
C ASP A 125 -3.66 2.88 10.79
N GLN A 126 -3.86 1.65 10.31
CA GLN A 126 -4.90 1.34 9.33
C GLN A 126 -6.31 1.61 9.87
N ASP A 127 -6.56 1.30 11.14
CA ASP A 127 -7.87 1.50 11.78
C ASP A 127 -8.18 2.99 11.91
N THR A 128 -7.19 3.78 12.33
CA THR A 128 -7.30 5.25 12.36
C THR A 128 -7.53 5.79 10.95
N CYS A 129 -6.80 5.31 9.96
CA CYS A 129 -6.95 5.78 8.57
C CYS A 129 -8.29 5.39 7.93
N GLN A 130 -8.84 4.22 8.27
CA GLN A 130 -10.18 3.83 7.87
C GLN A 130 -11.23 4.75 8.51
N THR A 131 -11.11 5.03 9.80
CA THR A 131 -12.02 5.94 10.52
C THR A 131 -11.99 7.35 9.94
N ILE A 132 -10.81 7.85 9.56
CA ILE A 132 -10.64 9.14 8.89
C ILE A 132 -11.28 9.10 7.49
N ALA A 133 -11.08 8.03 6.71
CA ALA A 133 -11.69 7.88 5.39
C ALA A 133 -13.23 7.89 5.46
N GLU A 134 -13.81 7.27 6.49
CA GLU A 134 -15.25 7.36 6.75
C GLU A 134 -15.68 8.79 7.05
N SER A 135 -14.90 9.55 7.83
CA SER A 135 -15.16 10.97 8.10
C SER A 135 -15.12 11.81 6.82
N CYS A 136 -14.14 11.56 5.92
CA CYS A 136 -14.09 12.18 4.60
C CYS A 136 -15.34 11.87 3.76
N TYR A 137 -15.79 10.62 3.78
CA TYR A 137 -17.00 10.23 3.07
C TYR A 137 -18.25 10.93 3.61
N GLN A 138 -18.38 11.07 4.94
CA GLN A 138 -19.48 11.81 5.55
C GLN A 138 -19.42 13.30 5.19
N LEU A 139 -18.24 13.91 5.14
CA LEU A 139 -18.07 15.29 4.67
C LEU A 139 -18.58 15.48 3.24
N SER A 140 -18.19 14.57 2.34
CA SER A 140 -18.66 14.60 0.95
C SER A 140 -20.17 14.52 0.88
N LYS A 141 -20.77 13.55 1.58
CA LYS A 141 -22.24 13.39 1.63
C LYS A 141 -22.95 14.61 2.17
N ALA A 142 -22.44 15.19 3.25
CA ALA A 142 -23.05 16.36 3.86
C ALA A 142 -22.90 17.61 2.98
N THR A 143 -21.78 17.74 2.25
CA THR A 143 -21.59 18.78 1.23
C THR A 143 -22.61 18.66 0.10
N ASP A 144 -22.85 17.44 -0.39
CA ASP A 144 -23.85 17.15 -1.41
C ASP A 144 -25.28 17.39 -0.90
N ALA A 145 -25.54 17.09 0.36
CA ALA A 145 -26.82 17.40 1.01
C ALA A 145 -27.05 18.91 1.10
N CYS A 146 -26.03 19.70 1.46
CA CYS A 146 -26.12 21.16 1.46
C CYS A 146 -26.36 21.72 0.06
N SER A 147 -25.64 21.23 -0.96
CA SER A 147 -25.78 21.74 -2.34
C SER A 147 -27.13 21.39 -2.96
N SER A 148 -27.68 20.22 -2.64
CA SER A 148 -29.01 19.79 -3.11
C SER A 148 -30.16 20.48 -2.37
N SER A 149 -30.00 20.78 -1.08
CA SER A 149 -31.05 21.39 -0.26
C SER A 149 -31.13 22.92 -0.41
N TYR A 150 -30.01 23.57 -0.75
CA TYR A 150 -29.91 25.03 -0.74
C TYR A 150 -29.35 25.58 -2.06
N THR A 151 -30.19 26.30 -2.81
CA THR A 151 -29.79 26.96 -4.06
C THR A 151 -29.30 28.40 -3.86
N LYS A 152 -29.63 29.02 -2.71
CA LYS A 152 -29.15 30.36 -2.36
C LYS A 152 -27.75 30.27 -1.74
N PRO A 153 -26.77 31.08 -2.20
CA PRO A 153 -25.40 31.00 -1.69
C PRO A 153 -25.28 31.16 -0.17
N VAL A 154 -26.06 32.05 0.44
CA VAL A 154 -26.02 32.30 1.89
C VAL A 154 -26.51 31.12 2.73
N ASP A 155 -27.53 30.40 2.22
CA ASP A 155 -28.09 29.24 2.91
C ASP A 155 -27.18 28.02 2.75
N TYR A 156 -26.60 27.84 1.55
CA TYR A 156 -25.56 26.85 1.29
C TYR A 156 -24.34 27.06 2.20
N THR A 157 -23.84 28.30 2.29
CA THR A 157 -22.71 28.63 3.16
C THR A 157 -23.04 28.37 4.62
N SER A 158 -24.24 28.75 5.08
CA SER A 158 -24.65 28.49 6.46
C SER A 158 -24.68 26.98 6.77
N CYS A 159 -25.22 26.16 5.86
CA CYS A 159 -25.23 24.69 5.99
C CYS A 159 -23.82 24.10 6.09
N ARG A 160 -22.90 24.54 5.22
CA ARG A 160 -21.50 24.07 5.27
C ARG A 160 -20.69 24.60 6.45
N CYS A 161 -21.15 25.68 7.08
CA CYS A 161 -20.51 26.25 8.25
C CYS A 161 -21.04 25.71 9.59
N GLU A 162 -21.88 24.69 9.54
CA GLU A 162 -22.23 23.90 10.72
C GLU A 162 -20.98 23.30 11.38
N SER A 163 -20.99 23.23 12.70
CA SER A 163 -19.84 22.75 13.49
C SER A 163 -19.41 21.32 13.14
N SER A 164 -20.37 20.47 12.79
CA SER A 164 -20.12 19.10 12.33
C SER A 164 -19.38 19.06 10.99
N MET A 165 -19.72 19.95 10.05
CA MET A 165 -19.03 20.07 8.75
C MET A 165 -17.58 20.50 8.93
N ILE A 166 -17.34 21.52 9.76
CA ILE A 166 -15.99 21.99 10.09
C ILE A 166 -15.16 20.88 10.73
N SER A 167 -15.75 20.11 11.64
CA SER A 167 -15.07 19.00 12.31
C SER A 167 -14.71 17.87 11.33
N LEU A 168 -15.66 17.49 10.46
CA LEU A 168 -15.41 16.50 9.41
C LEU A 168 -14.34 16.97 8.42
N ALA A 169 -14.33 18.25 8.05
CA ALA A 169 -13.31 18.86 7.20
C ALA A 169 -11.92 18.85 7.86
N SER A 170 -11.85 19.14 9.16
CA SER A 170 -10.60 19.05 9.92
C SER A 170 -10.06 17.62 9.92
N VAL A 171 -10.87 16.63 10.30
CA VAL A 171 -10.44 15.23 10.37
C VAL A 171 -10.01 14.73 8.99
N CYS A 172 -10.81 15.01 7.97
CA CYS A 172 -10.53 14.53 6.62
C CYS A 172 -9.24 15.14 6.04
N GLU A 173 -9.16 16.48 6.02
CA GLU A 173 -8.13 17.18 5.27
C GLU A 173 -6.84 17.39 6.08
N ILE A 174 -6.94 17.50 7.42
CA ILE A 174 -5.79 17.71 8.30
C ILE A 174 -5.29 16.38 8.84
N ASP A 175 -6.11 15.67 9.59
CA ASP A 175 -5.69 14.44 10.25
C ASP A 175 -5.39 13.34 9.22
N GLY A 176 -6.17 13.27 8.13
CA GLY A 176 -5.91 12.38 7.01
C GLY A 176 -4.60 12.69 6.28
N SER A 177 -4.29 13.97 6.05
CA SER A 177 -3.01 14.36 5.45
C SER A 177 -1.83 13.94 6.30
N LEU A 178 -1.89 14.21 7.60
CA LEU A 178 -0.80 13.92 8.54
C LEU A 178 -0.64 12.42 8.79
N SER A 179 -1.72 11.74 9.15
CA SER A 179 -1.69 10.36 9.67
C SER A 179 -1.61 9.35 8.53
N CYS A 180 -2.32 9.60 7.44
CA CYS A 180 -2.57 8.60 6.39
C CYS A 180 -1.83 8.88 5.09
N LEU A 181 -1.51 10.14 4.80
CA LEU A 181 -0.82 10.51 3.55
C LEU A 181 0.64 10.92 3.77
N GLY A 182 1.06 11.16 5.02
CA GLY A 182 2.40 11.69 5.32
C GLY A 182 2.66 13.06 4.69
N LYS A 183 1.61 13.85 4.48
CA LYS A 183 1.66 15.16 3.81
C LYS A 183 1.36 16.28 4.79
N THR A 184 1.98 17.43 4.56
CA THR A 184 1.62 18.65 5.28
C THR A 184 0.25 19.13 4.81
N PRO A 185 -0.73 19.30 5.73
CA PRO A 185 -2.06 19.77 5.38
C PRO A 185 -2.01 21.23 4.93
N ILE A 186 -2.76 21.56 3.87
CA ILE A 186 -2.87 22.91 3.34
C ILE A 186 -4.23 23.46 3.72
N THR A 187 -4.33 24.04 4.92
CA THR A 187 -5.59 24.58 5.46
C THR A 187 -6.21 25.64 4.57
N SER A 188 -5.39 26.36 3.81
CA SER A 188 -5.83 27.33 2.80
C SER A 188 -6.47 26.68 1.56
N ARG A 189 -6.70 25.36 1.51
CA ARG A 189 -7.51 24.69 0.48
C ARG A 189 -8.81 24.13 1.03
N ILE A 190 -9.00 24.16 2.35
CA ILE A 190 -10.19 23.65 3.02
C ILE A 190 -11.28 24.73 2.93
N TRP A 191 -12.36 24.43 2.22
CA TRP A 191 -13.41 25.41 1.93
C TRP A 191 -14.05 25.96 3.22
N GLU A 192 -14.35 25.09 4.17
CA GLU A 192 -14.93 25.44 5.47
C GLU A 192 -14.04 26.45 6.20
N PHE A 193 -12.72 26.27 6.12
CA PHE A 193 -11.77 27.10 6.86
C PHE A 193 -11.59 28.48 6.22
N GLN A 194 -11.85 28.59 4.92
CA GLN A 194 -11.83 29.87 4.21
C GLN A 194 -13.12 30.67 4.36
N ASN A 195 -14.27 29.99 4.48
CA ASN A 195 -15.59 30.61 4.32
C ASN A 195 -16.39 30.70 5.63
N CYS A 196 -16.02 29.96 6.66
CA CYS A 196 -16.78 29.90 7.90
C CYS A 196 -16.12 30.69 9.03
N ALA A 197 -16.82 31.73 9.52
CA ALA A 197 -16.36 32.57 10.63
C ALA A 197 -16.11 31.80 11.94
N ALA A 198 -16.75 30.64 12.14
CA ALA A 198 -16.53 29.78 13.30
C ALA A 198 -15.11 29.18 13.35
N VAL A 199 -14.40 29.10 12.21
CA VAL A 199 -13.05 28.52 12.13
C VAL A 199 -11.96 29.48 12.63
N THR A 200 -12.23 30.78 12.63
CA THR A 200 -11.35 31.80 13.23
C THR A 200 -11.12 31.57 14.73
N ALA A 201 -12.04 30.90 15.43
CA ALA A 201 -11.87 30.51 16.83
C ALA A 201 -11.03 29.23 17.00
N PHE A 202 -11.17 28.24 16.10
CA PHE A 202 -10.42 26.97 16.12
C PHE A 202 -8.92 27.17 15.81
N THR A 203 -8.61 28.00 14.81
CA THR A 203 -7.22 28.34 14.44
C THR A 203 -6.48 29.08 15.55
N SER A 204 -7.18 29.91 16.33
CA SER A 204 -6.62 30.59 17.50
C SER A 204 -6.20 29.62 18.61
N ALA A 205 -6.92 28.52 18.80
CA ALA A 205 -6.61 27.50 19.82
C ALA A 205 -5.43 26.59 19.43
N LEU A 206 -5.34 26.19 18.15
CA LEU A 206 -4.22 25.37 17.63
C LEU A 206 -2.88 26.13 17.69
N VAL A 207 -2.87 27.44 17.41
CA VAL A 207 -1.67 28.29 17.53
C VAL A 207 -1.19 28.44 18.98
N VAL A 208 -2.11 28.38 19.96
CA VAL A 208 -1.75 28.42 21.40
C VAL A 208 -1.13 27.10 21.84
N SER A 209 -1.64 25.96 21.36
CA SER A 209 -1.07 24.64 21.69
C SER A 209 0.33 24.43 21.10
N ALA A 210 0.61 24.96 19.90
CA ALA A 210 1.93 24.87 19.27
C ALA A 210 2.99 25.82 19.88
N LYS A 211 2.59 26.85 20.64
CA LYS A 211 3.51 27.72 21.39
C LYS A 211 3.85 27.21 22.79
N SER A 212 3.23 26.10 23.21
CA SER A 212 3.37 25.54 24.56
C SER A 212 4.26 24.29 24.62
N VAL A 213 5.02 24.02 23.54
CA VAL A 213 6.07 22.99 23.46
C VAL A 213 7.41 23.67 23.25
#